data_AF-A0A8S2Y9B0-F1
#
_entry.id   AF-A0A8S2Y9B0-F1
#
_cell.length_a   1.000
_cell.length_b   1.000
_cell.length_c   1.000
_cell.angle_alpha   90.00
_cell.angle_beta   90.00
_cell.angle_gamma   90.00
#
_symmetry.space_group_name_H-M   'P 1'
#
loop_
_entity.id
_entity.type
_entity.pdbx_description
1 polymer ?
#
loop_
_entity_poly.entity_id
_entity_poly.type
_entity_poly.pdbx_seq_one_letter_code
_entity_poly.pdbx_strand_id
1 'polypeptide(L)'
;MLESIWTLLNLIRVYTKKRGEKPDFEDGLIVRNGTTVEHVCRMVHRTLVDQFKYALAWGTSVKFSPQRVGLSHVLQNEDVICLVKK
;
A
#
# COMPACT_ATOMS: atom_id res chain seq x y z
N MET A 1 -10.66 -20.71 -14.44
CA MET A 1 -10.84 -19.55 -15.36
C MET A 1 -10.59 -18.21 -14.67
N LEU A 2 -11.19 -17.94 -13.50
CA LEU A 2 -11.01 -16.66 -12.78
C LEU A 2 -9.55 -16.39 -12.35
N GLU A 3 -8.85 -17.41 -11.84
CA GLU A 3 -7.43 -17.35 -11.45
C GLU A 3 -6.51 -16.87 -12.60
N SER A 4 -6.82 -17.27 -13.84
CA SER A 4 -6.06 -16.90 -15.03
C SER A 4 -6.25 -15.42 -15.38
N ILE A 5 -7.45 -14.90 -15.21
CA ILE A 5 -7.76 -13.48 -15.46
C ILE A 5 -7.02 -12.60 -14.44
N TRP A 6 -7.00 -13.01 -13.17
CA TRP A 6 -6.28 -12.28 -12.12
C TRP A 6 -4.78 -12.21 -12.41
N THR A 7 -4.18 -13.34 -12.78
CA THR A 7 -2.77 -13.42 -13.15
C THR A 7 -2.45 -12.56 -14.38
N LEU A 8 -3.32 -12.54 -15.39
CA LEU A 8 -3.14 -11.71 -16.60
C LEU A 8 -3.25 -10.20 -16.32
N LEU A 9 -4.11 -9.80 -15.38
CA LEU A 9 -4.27 -8.39 -14.99
C LEU A 9 -3.14 -7.88 -14.09
N ASN A 10 -2.31 -8.78 -13.54
CA ASN A 10 -1.17 -8.49 -12.67
C ASN A 10 -1.53 -7.49 -11.56
N LEU A 11 -2.63 -7.78 -10.86
CA LEU A 11 -3.16 -6.97 -9.78
C LEU A 11 -2.56 -7.39 -8.43
N ILE A 12 -2.32 -6.40 -7.59
CA ILE A 12 -1.90 -6.58 -6.20
C ILE A 12 -2.94 -5.95 -5.29
N ARG A 13 -3.10 -6.54 -4.11
CA ARG A 13 -4.00 -6.04 -3.06
C ARG A 13 -3.18 -5.36 -1.98
N VAL A 14 -3.43 -4.10 -1.70
CA VAL A 14 -2.74 -3.32 -0.67
C VAL A 14 -3.74 -2.89 0.39
N TYR A 15 -3.43 -3.17 1.65
CA TYR A 15 -4.27 -2.78 2.76
C TYR A 15 -3.78 -1.48 3.36
N THR A 16 -4.72 -0.60 3.72
CA THR A 16 -4.38 0.63 4.42
C THR A 16 -4.76 0.50 5.89
N LYS A 17 -3.95 1.11 6.75
CA LYS A 17 -4.13 1.10 8.19
C LYS A 17 -4.04 2.52 8.72
N LYS A 18 -5.00 2.89 9.57
CA LYS A 18 -4.92 4.12 10.35
C LYS A 18 -4.03 3.94 11.58
N ARG A 19 -3.37 5.00 12.00
CA ARG A 19 -2.50 4.95 13.18
C ARG A 19 -3.33 4.62 14.43
N GLY A 20 -2.99 3.51 15.08
CA GLY A 20 -3.65 3.06 16.32
C GLY A 20 -4.84 2.12 16.10
N GLU A 21 -5.32 1.98 14.86
CA GLU A 21 -6.39 1.03 14.51
C GLU A 21 -5.81 -0.25 13.93
N LYS A 22 -6.59 -1.33 13.91
CA LYS A 22 -6.19 -2.56 13.20
C LYS A 22 -6.31 -2.32 11.69
N PRO A 23 -5.47 -2.98 10.87
CA PRO A 23 -5.66 -2.94 9.43
C PRO A 23 -7.00 -3.59 9.07
N ASP A 24 -7.74 -2.92 8.19
CA ASP A 24 -8.96 -3.46 7.60
C ASP A 24 -8.58 -4.36 6.42
N PHE A 25 -8.90 -5.65 6.54
CA PHE A 25 -8.63 -6.65 5.48
C PHE A 25 -9.81 -6.83 4.52
N GLU A 26 -10.95 -6.21 4.81
CA GLU A 26 -12.14 -6.27 3.94
C GLU A 26 -12.02 -5.27 2.78
N ASP A 27 -11.59 -4.03 3.08
CA ASP A 27 -11.48 -2.93 2.10
C ASP A 27 -10.03 -2.71 1.65
N GLY A 28 -9.51 -3.67 0.90
CA GLY A 28 -8.17 -3.59 0.29
C GLY A 28 -8.18 -2.81 -1.03
N LEU A 29 -7.20 -1.93 -1.23
CA LEU A 29 -6.97 -1.23 -2.49
C LEU A 29 -6.41 -2.21 -3.53
N ILE A 30 -7.15 -2.42 -4.62
CA ILE A 30 -6.69 -3.23 -5.75
C ILE A 30 -5.97 -2.30 -6.72
N VAL A 31 -4.66 -2.51 -6.86
CA VAL A 31 -3.79 -1.70 -7.73
C VAL A 31 -2.97 -2.61 -8.64
N ARG A 32 -2.37 -2.06 -9.70
CA ARG A 32 -1.48 -2.85 -10.56
C ARG A 32 -0.13 -3.08 -9.89
N ASN A 33 0.49 -4.21 -10.18
CA ASN A 33 1.86 -4.51 -9.78
C ASN A 33 2.82 -3.41 -10.26
N GLY A 34 3.83 -3.07 -9.44
CA GLY A 34 4.72 -1.94 -9.67
C GLY A 34 4.20 -0.60 -9.13
N THR A 35 3.07 -0.61 -8.42
CA THR A 35 2.54 0.58 -7.74
C THR A 35 3.46 1.02 -6.59
N THR A 36 3.69 2.32 -6.50
CA THR A 36 4.47 2.94 -5.42
C THR A 36 3.57 3.46 -4.30
N VAL A 37 4.15 3.69 -3.13
CA VAL A 37 3.48 4.35 -2.00
C VAL A 37 2.88 5.70 -2.39
N GLU A 38 3.54 6.45 -3.29
CA GLU A 38 3.01 7.70 -3.83
C GLU A 38 1.66 7.51 -4.54
N HIS A 39 1.55 6.48 -5.39
CA HIS A 39 0.33 6.19 -6.11
C HIS A 39 -0.81 5.84 -5.15
N VAL A 40 -0.53 5.02 -4.12
CA VAL A 40 -1.52 4.67 -3.10
C VAL A 40 -1.95 5.90 -2.31
N CYS A 41 -1.00 6.75 -1.92
CA CYS A 41 -1.28 8.00 -1.22
C CYS A 41 -2.22 8.90 -2.05
N ARG A 42 -1.97 9.00 -3.36
CA ARG A 42 -2.77 9.79 -4.30
C ARG A 42 -4.17 9.20 -4.54
N MET A 43 -4.31 7.87 -4.51
CA MET A 43 -5.59 7.16 -4.60
C MET A 43 -6.46 7.35 -3.35
N VAL A 44 -5.85 7.32 -2.16
CA VAL A 44 -6.57 7.59 -0.91
C VAL A 44 -7.06 9.03 -0.88
N HIS A 45 -6.17 10.00 -1.13
CA HIS A 45 -6.56 11.39 -1.26
C HIS A 45 -5.49 12.23 -1.98
N ARG A 46 -5.90 13.08 -2.93
CA ARG A 46 -4.97 13.89 -3.76
C ARG A 46 -4.01 14.79 -2.98
N THR A 47 -4.40 15.30 -1.82
CA THR A 47 -3.56 16.19 -0.98
C THR A 47 -2.67 15.45 0.00
N LEU A 48 -2.82 14.12 0.10
CA LEU A 48 -2.11 13.32 1.10
C LEU A 48 -0.61 13.22 0.81
N VAL A 49 -0.25 13.30 -0.48
CA VAL A 49 1.13 13.32 -0.96
C VAL A 49 1.88 14.56 -0.44
N ASP A 50 1.22 15.71 -0.41
CA ASP A 50 1.81 16.97 0.09
C ASP A 50 2.06 16.94 1.61
N GLN A 51 1.12 16.32 2.35
CA GLN A 51 1.21 16.16 3.80
C GLN A 51 2.05 14.94 4.21
N PHE A 52 2.63 14.20 3.27
CA PHE A 52 3.35 12.96 3.56
C PHE A 52 4.64 13.22 4.36
N LYS A 53 4.82 12.48 5.46
CA LYS A 53 6.07 12.46 6.23
C LYS A 53 6.84 11.17 5.98
N TYR A 54 6.19 10.04 6.19
CA TYR A 54 6.69 8.70 5.90
C TYR A 54 5.53 7.70 5.88
N ALA A 55 5.75 6.52 5.32
CA ALA A 55 4.85 5.39 5.48
C ALA A 55 5.52 4.31 6.33
N LEU A 56 4.72 3.57 7.09
CA LEU A 56 5.13 2.29 7.68
C LEU A 56 4.54 1.19 6.82
N ALA A 57 5.37 0.27 6.37
CA ALA A 57 4.94 -0.90 5.62
C ALA A 57 5.16 -2.16 6.46
N TRP A 58 4.23 -3.10 6.31
CA TRP A 58 4.32 -4.48 6.78
C TRP A 58 4.04 -5.39 5.59
N GLY A 59 4.84 -6.43 5.41
CA GLY A 59 4.66 -7.37 4.31
C GLY A 59 5.98 -7.79 3.70
N THR A 60 5.90 -8.48 2.56
CA THR A 60 7.08 -9.06 1.88
C THR A 60 7.93 -8.02 1.17
N SER A 61 7.37 -6.84 0.91
CA SER A 61 8.06 -5.71 0.29
C SER A 61 9.16 -5.10 1.16
N VAL A 62 9.10 -5.31 2.48
CA VAL A 62 10.10 -4.81 3.43
C VAL A 62 10.83 -5.96 4.12
N LYS A 63 12.12 -5.75 4.42
CA LYS A 63 12.93 -6.78 5.10
C LYS A 63 12.57 -6.91 6.58
N PHE A 64 12.12 -5.83 7.19
CA PHE A 64 11.75 -5.77 8.60
C PHE A 64 10.36 -5.16 8.75
N SER A 65 9.54 -5.70 9.63
CA SER A 65 8.17 -5.22 9.85
C SER A 65 7.99 -4.69 11.28
N PRO A 66 7.54 -3.45 11.50
CA PRO A 66 7.35 -2.37 10.51
C PRO A 66 8.66 -1.72 10.06
N GLN A 67 8.75 -1.37 8.77
CA GLN A 67 9.84 -0.55 8.24
C GLN A 67 9.29 0.79 7.72
N ARG A 68 10.07 1.85 7.93
CA ARG A 68 9.79 3.18 7.39
C ARG A 68 10.17 3.21 5.91
N VAL A 69 9.24 3.61 5.07
CA VAL A 69 9.41 3.69 3.61
C VAL A 69 9.00 5.07 3.09
N GLY A 70 9.60 5.45 1.96
CA GLY A 70 9.31 6.70 1.25
C GLY A 70 8.27 6.52 0.15
N LEU A 71 8.01 7.61 -0.58
CA LEU A 71 7.05 7.66 -1.69
C LEU A 71 7.43 6.75 -2.87
N SER A 72 8.73 6.58 -3.13
CA SER A 72 9.26 5.77 -4.24
C SER A 72 9.27 4.26 -3.97
N HIS A 73 8.87 3.83 -2.77
CA HIS A 73 8.86 2.42 -2.39
C HIS A 73 7.79 1.65 -3.16
N VAL A 74 8.17 0.52 -3.75
CA VAL A 74 7.27 -0.33 -4.54
C VAL A 74 6.58 -1.33 -3.62
N LEU A 75 5.26 -1.38 -3.69
CA LEU A 75 4.44 -2.28 -2.87
C LEU A 75 4.26 -3.63 -3.56
N GLN A 76 4.08 -4.66 -2.74
CA GLN A 76 3.80 -6.02 -3.15
C GLN A 76 2.39 -6.46 -2.73
N ASN A 77 1.99 -7.63 -3.21
CA ASN A 77 0.69 -8.20 -2.88
C ASN A 77 0.56 -8.44 -1.37
N GLU A 78 -0.61 -8.09 -0.83
CA GLU A 78 -0.98 -8.22 0.58
C GLU A 78 -0.17 -7.34 1.55
N ASP A 79 0.58 -6.36 1.04
CA ASP A 79 1.24 -5.38 1.89
C ASP A 79 0.21 -4.54 2.65
N VAL A 80 0.53 -4.27 3.92
CA VAL A 80 -0.20 -3.33 4.75
C VAL A 80 0.63 -2.04 4.84
N ILE A 81 -0.01 -0.90 4.62
CA ILE A 81 0.63 0.42 4.74
C ILE A 81 -0.10 1.31 5.76
N CYS A 82 0.68 2.08 6.52
CA CYS A 82 0.16 3.13 7.38
C CYS A 82 0.83 4.45 6.98
N LEU A 83 0.02 5.39 6.48
CA LEU A 83 0.50 6.71 6.06
C LEU A 83 0.59 7.63 7.29
N VAL A 84 1.75 8.26 7.46
CA VAL A 84 1.96 9.24 8.54
C VAL A 84 2.12 10.63 7.92
N LYS A 85 1.25 11.53 8.37
CA LYS A 85 1.25 12.93 7.96
C LYS A 85 2.29 13.74 8.74
N LYS A 86 2.70 14.88 8.20
CA LYS A 86 3.60 15.83 8.87
C LYS A 86 3.06 16.29 10.22
#